data_AF-A0A508A6P2-F1
#
_entry.id   AF-A0A508A6P2-F1
#
_cell.length_a   1.000
_cell.length_b   1.000
_cell.length_c   1.000
_cell.angle_alpha   90.00
_cell.angle_beta   90.00
_cell.angle_gamma   90.00
#
_symmetry.space_group_name_H-M   'P 1'
#
loop_
_entity.id
_entity.type
_entity.pdbx_description
1 polymer ?
#
loop_
_entity_poly.entity_id
_entity_poly.type
_entity_poly.pdbx_seq_one_letter_code
_entity_poly.pdbx_strand_id
1 'polypeptide(L)'
;MVVLERRDGTVRRVGLESKPDDLKGLLKDEPENTLIVIDDFEIMGGDHALGPVIEEHLRTCRDANGGVLVGCGIDEVAGMYRGVVAQVRKTRTGLILAPRSSEDGTYLSARLPRSTGGAVPKGRGVMVTTAGWSWGVTSIFTK
;
A
#
# COMPACT_ATOMS: atom_id res chain seq x y z
N MET A 1 -11.34 -0.30 -4.22
CA MET A 1 -10.69 0.48 -3.15
C MET A 1 -11.62 0.57 -1.95
N VAL A 2 -11.09 0.66 -0.73
CA VAL A 2 -11.85 0.80 0.52
C VAL A 2 -11.30 1.98 1.31
N VAL A 3 -12.19 2.78 1.89
CA VAL A 3 -11.85 3.89 2.78
C VAL A 3 -12.27 3.49 4.20
N LEU A 4 -11.34 3.60 5.14
CA LEU A 4 -11.50 3.21 6.54
C LEU A 4 -11.29 4.42 7.43
N GLU A 5 -12.32 4.80 8.19
CA GLU A 5 -12.22 5.84 9.21
C GLU A 5 -11.92 5.21 10.57
N ARG A 6 -10.84 5.67 11.21
CA ARG A 6 -10.33 5.00 12.41
C ARG A 6 -11.20 5.22 13.64
N ARG A 7 -11.87 6.37 13.75
CA ARG A 7 -12.51 6.81 15.00
C ARG A 7 -13.79 6.03 15.33
N ASP A 8 -14.55 5.66 14.32
CA ASP A 8 -15.82 4.92 14.43
C ASP A 8 -15.76 3.54 13.75
N GLY A 9 -14.67 3.22 13.04
CA GLY A 9 -14.53 1.99 12.28
C GLY A 9 -15.38 1.97 11.01
N THR A 10 -15.85 3.13 10.55
CA THR A 10 -16.69 3.21 9.34
C THR A 10 -15.88 2.76 8.13
N VAL A 11 -16.45 1.79 7.41
CA VAL A 11 -15.88 1.22 6.19
C VAL A 11 -16.74 1.61 5.00
N ARG A 12 -16.16 2.32 4.05
CA ARG A 12 -16.82 2.74 2.81
C ARG A 12 -16.13 2.12 1.61
N ARG A 13 -16.87 1.46 0.73
CA ARG A 13 -16.32 0.96 -0.54
C ARG A 13 -16.35 2.07 -1.58
N VAL A 14 -15.25 2.20 -2.31
CA VAL A 14 -15.11 3.13 -3.44
C VAL A 14 -14.70 2.32 -4.66
N GLY A 15 -15.54 2.36 -5.69
CA GLY A 15 -15.28 1.71 -6.97
C GLY A 15 -14.35 2.55 -7.85
N LEU A 16 -13.78 1.93 -8.89
CA LEU A 16 -12.91 2.62 -9.83
C LEU A 16 -13.68 3.61 -10.73
N GLU A 17 -14.98 3.36 -10.90
CA GLU A 17 -15.92 4.26 -11.57
C GLU A 17 -16.27 5.52 -10.76
N SER A 18 -15.84 5.60 -9.50
CA SER A 18 -16.10 6.75 -8.63
C SER A 18 -15.37 8.00 -9.12
N LYS A 19 -15.99 9.16 -8.92
CA LYS A 19 -15.38 10.43 -9.32
C LYS A 19 -14.43 10.94 -8.24
N PRO A 20 -13.43 11.75 -8.60
CA PRO A 20 -12.53 12.39 -7.63
C PRO A 20 -13.27 13.14 -6.51
N ASP A 21 -14.38 13.80 -6.84
CA ASP A 21 -15.16 14.57 -5.87
C ASP A 21 -15.89 13.70 -4.86
N ASP A 22 -16.28 12.48 -5.24
CA ASP A 22 -16.90 11.51 -4.32
C ASP A 22 -15.88 11.10 -3.24
N LEU A 23 -14.65 10.76 -3.66
CA LEU A 23 -13.58 10.42 -2.73
C LEU A 23 -13.21 11.61 -1.84
N LYS A 24 -13.07 12.82 -2.41
CA LYS A 24 -12.83 14.03 -1.61
C LYS A 24 -13.94 14.27 -0.60
N GLY A 25 -15.19 14.01 -0.97
CA GLY A 25 -16.34 14.09 -0.07
C GLY A 25 -16.15 13.21 1.17
N LEU A 26 -15.71 11.97 0.99
CA LEU A 26 -15.44 11.04 2.09
C LEU A 26 -14.28 11.49 2.98
N LEU A 27 -13.24 12.08 2.40
CA LEU A 27 -12.05 12.50 3.14
C LEU A 27 -12.26 13.80 3.95
N LYS A 28 -13.33 14.56 3.71
CA LYS A 28 -13.55 15.87 4.36
C LYS A 28 -13.81 15.76 5.86
N ASP A 29 -14.45 14.69 6.31
CA ASP A 29 -14.90 14.57 7.69
C ASP A 29 -13.72 14.35 8.64
N GLU A 30 -12.77 13.47 8.26
CA GLU A 30 -11.61 13.11 9.08
C GLU A 30 -10.33 12.92 8.19
N PRO A 31 -9.84 13.99 7.54
CA PRO A 31 -8.77 13.92 6.53
C PRO A 31 -7.44 13.39 7.09
N GLU A 32 -7.20 13.54 8.39
CA GLU A 32 -5.95 13.13 9.05
C GLU A 32 -6.05 11.79 9.79
N ASN A 33 -7.25 11.19 9.86
CA ASN A 33 -7.52 9.93 10.56
C ASN A 33 -8.13 8.84 9.65
N THR A 34 -8.06 9.04 8.34
CA THR A 34 -8.62 8.12 7.35
C THR A 34 -7.52 7.31 6.66
N LEU A 35 -7.72 5.99 6.60
CA LEU A 35 -6.87 5.05 5.87
C LEU A 35 -7.55 4.66 4.55
N ILE A 36 -6.89 4.94 3.43
CA ILE A 36 -7.30 4.44 2.12
C ILE A 36 -6.58 3.11 1.87
N VAL A 37 -7.34 2.04 1.59
CA VAL A 37 -6.82 0.72 1.24
C VAL A 37 -7.13 0.44 -0.23
N ILE A 38 -6.09 0.21 -1.01
CA ILE A 38 -6.19 -0.13 -2.42
C ILE A 38 -5.69 -1.56 -2.55
N ASP A 39 -6.57 -2.47 -2.93
CA ASP A 39 -6.23 -3.85 -3.29
C ASP A 39 -6.13 -3.95 -4.81
N ASP A 40 -5.30 -4.87 -5.31
CA ASP A 40 -5.01 -5.06 -6.74
C ASP A 40 -4.78 -3.73 -7.49
N PHE A 41 -3.80 -2.93 -7.02
CA PHE A 41 -3.52 -1.60 -7.57
C PHE A 41 -3.34 -1.58 -9.09
N GLU A 42 -2.80 -2.65 -9.68
CA GLU A 42 -2.65 -2.83 -11.12
C GLU A 42 -3.96 -2.68 -11.90
N ILE A 43 -5.11 -2.99 -11.29
CA ILE A 43 -6.43 -2.80 -11.91
C ILE A 43 -6.76 -1.30 -12.02
N MET A 44 -6.36 -0.51 -11.02
CA MET A 44 -6.53 0.95 -11.06
C MET A 44 -5.58 1.57 -12.09
N GLY A 45 -4.34 1.10 -12.15
CA GLY A 45 -3.30 1.64 -13.01
C GLY A 45 -2.71 2.98 -12.50
N GLY A 46 -1.60 3.40 -13.10
CA GLY A 46 -0.83 4.56 -12.64
C GLY A 46 -1.49 5.92 -12.87
N ASP A 47 -2.32 6.05 -13.92
CA ASP A 47 -2.89 7.33 -14.38
C ASP A 47 -4.39 7.46 -14.07
N HIS A 48 -4.90 6.69 -13.10
CA HIS A 48 -6.32 6.72 -12.74
C HIS A 48 -6.76 8.10 -12.21
N ALA A 49 -8.00 8.50 -12.51
CA ALA A 49 -8.55 9.80 -12.11
C ALA A 49 -8.55 10.04 -10.59
N LEU A 50 -8.60 8.97 -9.79
CA LEU A 50 -8.52 9.03 -8.33
C LEU A 50 -7.10 9.21 -7.79
N GLY A 51 -6.07 8.94 -8.62
CA GLY A 51 -4.65 9.02 -8.25
C GLY A 51 -4.24 10.34 -7.59
N PRO A 52 -4.55 11.50 -8.19
CA PRO A 52 -4.22 12.80 -7.60
C PRO A 52 -4.82 13.04 -6.22
N VAL A 53 -6.05 12.57 -5.97
CA VAL A 53 -6.73 12.71 -4.66
C VAL A 53 -6.06 11.83 -3.61
N ILE A 54 -5.68 10.60 -3.98
CA ILE A 54 -4.96 9.67 -3.09
C ILE A 54 -3.57 10.23 -2.76
N GLU A 55 -2.87 10.80 -3.74
CA GLU A 55 -1.57 11.44 -3.53
C GLU A 55 -1.65 12.69 -2.64
N GLU A 56 -2.70 13.49 -2.80
CA GLU A 56 -2.99 14.62 -1.92
C GLU A 56 -3.21 14.14 -0.48
N HIS A 57 -4.05 13.11 -0.28
CA HIS A 57 -4.30 12.51 1.03
C HIS A 57 -3.04 11.92 1.68
N LEU A 58 -2.18 11.26 0.88
CA LEU A 58 -0.91 10.75 1.39
C LEU A 58 0.01 11.87 1.89
N ARG A 59 -0.05 13.06 1.29
CA ARG A 59 0.73 14.22 1.74
C ARG A 59 0.18 14.83 3.02
N THR A 60 -1.14 14.92 3.18
CA THR A 60 -1.77 15.44 4.42
C THR A 60 -1.52 14.51 5.60
N CYS A 61 -1.40 13.21 5.36
CA CYS A 61 -1.18 12.21 6.40
C CYS A 61 0.27 12.08 6.89
N ARG A 62 1.22 12.92 6.43
CA ARG A 62 2.66 12.76 6.76
C ARG A 62 2.93 12.75 8.27
N ASP A 63 2.25 13.62 9.01
CA ASP A 63 2.40 13.80 10.46
C ASP A 63 1.12 13.42 11.22
N ALA A 64 0.26 12.62 10.57
CA ALA A 64 -1.09 12.30 11.03
C ALA A 64 -1.31 10.77 11.09
N ASN A 65 -2.44 10.33 11.65
CA ASN A 65 -2.70 8.90 11.86
C ASN A 65 -3.28 8.18 10.63
N GLY A 66 -3.75 8.93 9.64
CA GLY A 66 -4.27 8.42 8.39
C GLY A 66 -3.16 7.92 7.45
N GLY A 67 -3.55 7.50 6.25
CA GLY A 67 -2.56 7.14 5.24
C GLY A 67 -3.16 6.35 4.08
N VAL A 68 -2.26 5.70 3.33
CA VAL A 68 -2.61 4.87 2.18
C VAL A 68 -1.89 3.53 2.30
N LEU A 69 -2.64 2.43 2.23
CA LEU A 69 -2.14 1.06 2.11
C LEU A 69 -2.42 0.56 0.69
N VAL A 70 -1.37 0.04 0.04
CA VAL A 70 -1.46 -0.46 -1.34
C VAL A 70 -1.05 -1.92 -1.40
N GLY A 71 -1.96 -2.77 -1.84
CA GLY A 71 -1.73 -4.15 -2.25
C GLY A 71 -1.54 -4.23 -3.77
N CYS A 72 -0.55 -4.99 -4.21
CA CYS A 72 -0.26 -5.24 -5.62
C CYS A 72 0.67 -6.44 -5.79
N GLY A 73 0.70 -6.99 -7.00
CA GLY A 73 1.72 -7.95 -7.40
C GLY A 73 3.13 -7.35 -7.38
N ILE A 74 4.12 -8.12 -6.95
CA ILE A 74 5.51 -7.62 -6.84
C ILE A 74 6.12 -7.23 -8.19
N ASP A 75 5.74 -7.92 -9.28
CA ASP A 75 6.20 -7.62 -10.63
C ASP A 75 5.62 -6.30 -11.15
N GLU A 76 4.42 -5.93 -10.70
CA GLU A 76 3.75 -4.68 -11.05
C GLU A 76 4.44 -3.47 -10.42
N VAL A 77 4.98 -3.63 -9.20
CA VAL A 77 5.77 -2.59 -8.51
C VAL A 77 6.99 -2.17 -9.33
N ALA A 78 7.58 -3.09 -10.10
CA ALA A 78 8.75 -2.82 -10.92
C ALA A 78 8.45 -1.83 -12.07
N GLY A 79 7.26 -1.93 -12.67
CA GLY A 79 6.84 -1.05 -13.77
C GLY A 79 6.34 0.32 -13.32
N MET A 80 5.99 0.48 -12.05
CA MET A 80 5.29 1.66 -11.52
C MET A 80 6.26 2.65 -10.88
N TYR A 81 6.80 3.57 -11.69
CA TYR A 81 7.72 4.63 -11.26
C TYR A 81 7.06 5.98 -10.97
N ARG A 82 5.76 6.10 -11.21
CA ARG A 82 4.97 7.33 -11.00
C ARG A 82 3.73 7.03 -10.16
N GLY A 83 3.03 8.06 -9.74
CA GLY A 83 1.76 7.92 -9.04
C GLY A 83 1.90 7.56 -7.56
N VAL A 84 0.79 7.04 -7.02
CA VAL A 84 0.65 6.58 -5.62
C VAL A 84 1.77 5.62 -5.21
N VAL A 85 2.05 4.58 -6.01
CA VAL A 85 3.07 3.57 -5.70
C VAL A 85 4.46 4.19 -5.54
N ALA A 86 4.83 5.15 -6.41
CA ALA A 86 6.11 5.83 -6.30
C ALA A 86 6.25 6.64 -5.01
N GLN A 87 5.15 7.24 -4.51
CA GLN A 87 5.17 7.95 -3.23
C GLN A 87 5.24 7.00 -2.04
N VAL A 88 4.45 5.91 -2.06
CA VAL A 88 4.46 4.90 -0.99
C VAL A 88 5.83 4.24 -0.89
N ARG A 89 6.52 3.95 -2.00
CA ARG A 89 7.88 3.40 -1.99
C ARG A 89 8.91 4.29 -1.29
N LYS A 90 8.74 5.61 -1.29
CA LYS A 90 9.65 6.53 -0.57
C LYS A 90 9.62 6.34 0.94
N THR A 91 8.56 5.76 1.49
CA THR A 91 8.45 5.46 2.93
C THR A 91 9.37 4.32 3.37
N ARG A 92 9.88 3.52 2.42
CA ARG A 92 10.76 2.35 2.68
C ARG A 92 10.17 1.41 3.75
N THR A 93 8.85 1.32 3.80
CA THR A 93 8.12 0.51 4.76
C THR A 93 7.07 -0.29 4.01
N GLY A 94 6.94 -1.58 4.33
CA GLY A 94 5.97 -2.43 3.67
C GLY A 94 6.20 -3.91 3.97
N LEU A 95 5.33 -4.74 3.41
CA LEU A 95 5.35 -6.19 3.59
C LEU A 95 5.54 -6.86 2.23
N ILE A 96 6.56 -7.70 2.12
CA ILE A 96 6.78 -8.56 0.95
C ILE A 96 6.26 -9.95 1.29
N LEU A 97 5.16 -10.35 0.66
CA LEU A 97 4.60 -11.68 0.83
C LEU A 97 5.31 -12.67 -0.10
N ALA A 98 5.70 -13.82 0.46
CA ALA A 98 6.34 -14.91 -0.27
C ALA A 98 7.48 -14.47 -1.22
N PRO A 99 8.55 -13.80 -0.72
CA PRO A 99 9.65 -13.35 -1.56
C PRO A 99 10.32 -14.54 -2.28
N ARG A 100 10.53 -14.37 -3.57
CA ARG A 100 11.07 -15.36 -4.52
C ARG A 100 12.59 -15.31 -4.61
N SER A 101 13.20 -14.18 -4.26
CA SER A 101 14.65 -14.03 -4.21
C SER A 101 15.07 -12.89 -3.26
N SER A 102 16.37 -12.70 -3.06
CA SER A 102 16.89 -11.53 -2.34
C SER A 102 16.59 -10.19 -3.03
N GLU A 103 16.35 -10.20 -4.34
CA GLU A 103 16.14 -8.98 -5.15
C GLU A 103 14.79 -8.31 -4.86
N ASP A 104 13.80 -9.10 -4.45
CA ASP A 104 12.46 -8.61 -4.07
C ASP A 104 12.52 -7.55 -2.95
N GLY A 105 13.56 -7.58 -2.10
CA GLY A 105 13.80 -6.55 -1.09
C GLY A 105 14.07 -5.16 -1.67
N THR A 106 14.62 -5.09 -2.89
CA THR A 106 15.05 -3.84 -3.53
C THR A 106 13.88 -2.89 -3.78
N TYR A 107 12.66 -3.41 -3.98
CA TYR A 107 11.46 -2.59 -4.17
C TYR A 107 11.17 -1.67 -2.97
N LEU A 108 11.54 -2.12 -1.76
CA LEU A 108 11.43 -1.37 -0.51
C LEU A 108 12.80 -0.92 0.04
N SER A 109 13.85 -0.93 -0.78
CA SER A 109 15.23 -0.59 -0.39
C SER A 109 15.81 -1.49 0.73
N ALA A 110 15.31 -2.73 0.86
CA ALA A 110 15.82 -3.71 1.80
C ALA A 110 16.85 -4.64 1.15
N ARG A 111 17.95 -4.90 1.86
CA ARG A 111 18.94 -5.91 1.46
C ARG A 111 18.66 -7.22 2.17
N LEU A 112 18.01 -8.14 1.46
CA LEU A 112 17.69 -9.47 2.00
C LEU A 112 18.87 -10.44 1.86
N PRO A 113 18.96 -11.49 2.70
CA PRO A 113 19.97 -12.53 2.58
C PRO A 113 19.82 -13.28 1.25
N ARG A 114 20.93 -13.78 0.70
CA ARG A 114 20.90 -14.59 -0.53
C ARG A 114 20.15 -15.92 -0.37
N SER A 115 19.91 -16.37 0.86
CA SER A 115 19.09 -17.54 1.17
C SER A 115 17.58 -17.28 1.06
N THR A 116 17.14 -16.04 0.79
CA THR A 116 15.75 -15.72 0.50
C THR A 116 15.34 -16.30 -0.86
N GLY A 117 14.13 -16.84 -0.95
CA GLY A 117 13.57 -17.40 -2.20
C GLY A 117 13.18 -18.87 -2.15
N GLY A 118 13.38 -19.54 -1.02
CA GLY A 118 12.82 -20.87 -0.79
C GLY A 118 11.29 -20.86 -0.74
N ALA A 119 10.66 -22.02 -0.95
CA ALA A 119 9.22 -22.15 -0.79
C ALA A 119 8.80 -21.75 0.64
N VAL A 120 7.90 -20.78 0.74
CA VAL A 120 7.33 -20.34 2.02
C VAL A 120 5.82 -20.56 2.05
N PRO A 121 5.24 -20.90 3.21
CA PRO A 121 3.79 -21.01 3.35
C PRO A 121 3.07 -19.71 2.96
N LYS A 122 1.83 -19.83 2.48
CA LYS A 122 0.95 -18.66 2.29
C LYS A 122 0.85 -17.86 3.58
N GLY A 123 0.88 -16.53 3.46
CA GLY A 123 0.89 -15.61 4.61
C GLY A 123 2.26 -15.41 5.27
N ARG A 124 3.32 -16.12 4.86
CA ARG A 124 4.68 -15.77 5.29
C ARG A 124 5.21 -14.60 4.46
N GLY A 125 5.87 -13.66 5.13
CA GLY A 125 6.46 -12.51 4.46
C GLY A 125 7.62 -11.88 5.23
N VAL A 126 8.23 -10.89 4.59
CA VAL A 126 9.27 -10.05 5.17
C VAL A 126 8.68 -8.67 5.41
N MET A 127 8.66 -8.26 6.67
CA MET A 127 8.37 -6.87 7.03
C MET A 127 9.63 -6.04 6.80
N VAL A 128 9.50 -4.95 6.06
CA VAL A 128 10.55 -3.97 5.84
C VAL A 128 10.13 -2.66 6.50
N THR A 129 11.06 -2.06 7.22
CA THR A 129 10.94 -0.73 7.82
C THR A 129 12.24 0.04 7.61
N THR A 130 12.25 1.32 7.97
CA THR A 130 13.48 2.12 7.98
C THR A 130 14.55 1.59 8.94
N ALA A 131 14.18 0.81 9.96
CA ALA A 131 15.12 0.20 10.91
C ALA A 131 15.74 -1.11 10.41
N GLY A 132 15.24 -1.67 9.30
CA GLY A 132 15.69 -2.94 8.76
C GLY A 132 14.51 -3.83 8.40
N TRP A 133 14.78 -5.14 8.28
CA TRP A 133 13.78 -6.12 7.89
C TRP A 133 13.72 -7.28 8.88
N SER A 134 12.57 -7.92 8.98
CA SER A 134 12.35 -9.11 9.80
C SER A 134 11.40 -10.08 9.12
N TRP A 135 11.57 -11.38 9.38
CA TRP A 135 10.60 -12.39 8.97
C TRP A 135 9.37 -12.31 9.87
N GLY A 136 8.19 -12.29 9.25
CA GLY A 136 6.91 -12.32 9.92
C GLY A 136 6.02 -13.45 9.40
N VAL A 137 5.14 -13.93 10.27
CA VAL A 137 3.93 -14.62 9.84
C VAL A 137 2.86 -13.54 9.81
N THR A 138 2.35 -13.22 8.63
CA THR A 138 1.31 -12.20 8.47
C THR A 138 0.02 -12.87 8.03
N SER A 139 -1.01 -12.75 8.84
CA SER A 139 -2.37 -13.06 8.41
C SER A 139 -2.98 -11.79 7.81
N ILE A 140 -2.82 -11.59 6.50
CA ILE A 140 -3.66 -10.66 5.76
C ILE A 140 -4.76 -11.51 5.15
N PHE A 141 -5.98 -11.34 5.64
CA PHE A 141 -7.17 -11.93 5.03
C PHE A 141 -7.63 -10.98 3.92
N THR A 142 -7.09 -11.15 2.70
CA THR A 142 -7.79 -10.72 1.49
C THR A 142 -8.71 -11.85 1.06
N LYS A 143 -9.95 -11.52 0.67
CA LYS A 143 -10.95 -12.48 0.19
C LYS A 143 -11.01 -12.42 -1.32
#